data_AF-A0AAW1CVB8-F1
#
_entry.id   AF-A0AAW1CVB8-F1
#
_cell.length_a   1.000
_cell.length_b   1.000
_cell.length_c   1.000
_cell.angle_alpha   90.00
_cell.angle_beta   90.00
_cell.angle_gamma   90.00
#
_symmetry.space_group_name_H-M   'P 1'
#
loop_
_entity.id
_entity.type
_entity.pdbx_description
1 polymer ?
#
loop_
_entity_poly.entity_id
_entity_poly.type
_entity_poly.pdbx_seq_one_letter_code
_entity_poly.pdbx_strand_id
1 'polypeptide(L)'
;MAYDLKSEEEVKEYIKNLGIEYRFGCFKEKKPEVCHLLGDYLEAISKDFQKAAKVYRSNCEDYNFAKSCYKIANYHVVGRGGVEQSQEKSIKYYEKGCDLGDIDSCFRAGVVSLLNSKKGQPFASFARVSVIIFVIIFVKFSLIFI
;
A
#
# COMPACT_ATOMS: atom_id res chain seq x y z
N MET A 1 -20.27 -2.98 22.71
CA MET A 1 -21.70 -3.30 22.54
C MET A 1 -21.81 -4.21 21.32
N ALA A 2 -22.39 -5.40 21.45
CA ALA A 2 -22.67 -6.25 20.29
C ALA A 2 -23.99 -5.78 19.67
N TYR A 3 -23.99 -5.48 18.38
CA TYR A 3 -25.21 -5.19 17.64
C TYR A 3 -25.96 -6.50 17.37
N ASP A 4 -27.19 -6.60 17.84
CA ASP A 4 -28.10 -7.73 17.60
C ASP A 4 -28.97 -7.38 16.39
N LEU A 5 -28.45 -7.65 15.19
CA LEU A 5 -29.12 -7.36 13.91
C LEU A 5 -30.08 -8.51 13.59
N LYS A 6 -31.39 -8.23 13.55
CA LYS A 6 -32.43 -9.27 13.43
C LYS A 6 -33.07 -9.33 12.05
N SER A 7 -32.92 -8.27 11.26
CA SER A 7 -33.52 -8.13 9.93
C SER A 7 -32.49 -7.75 8.88
N GLU A 8 -32.76 -8.10 7.61
CA GLU A 8 -31.89 -7.74 6.49
C GLU A 8 -31.84 -6.21 6.29
N GLU A 9 -32.95 -5.54 6.59
CA GLU A 9 -33.09 -4.08 6.54
C GLU A 9 -32.16 -3.40 7.54
N GLU A 10 -32.11 -3.86 8.79
CA GLU A 10 -31.20 -3.35 9.83
C GLU A 10 -29.73 -3.53 9.42
N VAL A 11 -29.39 -4.68 8.82
CA VAL A 11 -28.03 -4.95 8.33
C VAL A 11 -27.66 -3.95 7.23
N LYS A 12 -28.54 -3.72 6.25
CA LYS A 12 -28.31 -2.78 5.15
C LYS A 12 -28.15 -1.35 5.67
N GLU A 13 -28.99 -0.94 6.61
CA GLU A 13 -28.91 0.38 7.24
C GLU A 13 -27.60 0.57 7.99
N TYR A 14 -27.21 -0.41 8.81
CA TYR A 14 -25.94 -0.39 9.54
C TYR A 14 -24.74 -0.26 8.59
N ILE A 15 -24.70 -1.09 7.54
CA ILE A 15 -23.63 -1.05 6.53
C ILE A 15 -23.57 0.31 5.84
N LYS A 16 -24.73 0.90 5.49
CA LYS A 16 -24.79 2.22 4.87
C LYS A 16 -24.25 3.31 5.81
N ASN A 17 -24.64 3.29 7.08
CA ASN A 17 -24.18 4.25 8.09
C ASN A 17 -22.66 4.12 8.32
N LEU A 18 -22.14 2.88 8.33
CA LEU A 18 -20.71 2.61 8.41
C LEU A 18 -19.93 3.22 7.24
N GLY A 19 -20.48 3.17 6.02
CA GLY A 19 -19.89 3.83 4.86
C GLY A 19 -19.82 5.36 4.99
N ILE A 20 -20.77 5.98 5.70
CA ILE A 20 -20.76 7.42 6.01
C ILE A 20 -19.67 7.74 7.04
N GLU A 21 -19.57 6.93 8.10
CA GLU A 21 -18.54 7.06 9.14
C GLU A 21 -17.14 6.94 8.55
N TYR A 22 -16.89 5.93 7.70
CA TYR A 22 -15.61 5.76 7.03
C TYR A 22 -15.26 6.94 6.11
N ARG A 23 -16.26 7.50 5.42
CA ARG A 23 -16.07 8.71 4.61
C ARG A 23 -15.67 9.90 5.46
N PHE A 24 -16.33 10.10 6.60
CA PHE A 24 -16.00 11.17 7.53
C PHE A 24 -14.59 10.98 8.11
N GLY A 25 -14.26 9.82 8.66
CA GLY A 25 -12.94 9.55 9.22
C GLY A 25 -11.81 9.65 8.20
N CYS A 26 -12.04 9.23 6.95
CA CYS A 26 -11.04 9.36 5.90
C CYS A 26 -10.83 10.81 5.45
N PHE A 27 -11.90 11.54 5.08
CA PHE A 27 -11.73 12.86 4.46
C PHE A 27 -11.67 14.02 5.46
N LYS A 28 -12.33 13.90 6.61
CA LYS A 28 -12.34 14.96 7.63
C LYS A 28 -11.24 14.77 8.66
N GLU A 29 -11.11 13.56 9.21
CA GLU A 29 -10.12 13.26 10.25
C GLU A 29 -8.77 12.82 9.69
N LYS A 30 -8.72 12.44 8.40
CA LYS A 30 -7.50 12.01 7.69
C LYS A 30 -6.81 10.81 8.35
N LYS A 31 -7.59 9.90 8.92
CA LYS A 31 -7.08 8.67 9.55
C LYS A 31 -6.77 7.62 8.47
N PRO A 32 -5.51 7.21 8.28
CA PRO A 32 -5.14 6.30 7.20
C PRO A 32 -5.79 4.92 7.31
N GLU A 33 -5.97 4.42 8.52
CA GLU A 33 -6.64 3.14 8.79
C GLU A 33 -8.10 3.20 8.34
N VAL A 34 -8.78 4.32 8.61
CA VAL A 34 -10.18 4.51 8.24
C VAL A 34 -10.33 4.73 6.73
N CYS A 35 -9.37 5.41 6.08
CA CYS A 35 -9.32 5.47 4.62
C CYS A 35 -9.19 4.09 3.99
N HIS A 36 -8.40 3.17 4.58
CA HIS A 36 -8.32 1.80 4.09
C HIS A 36 -9.67 1.08 4.19
N LEU A 37 -10.35 1.19 5.34
CA LEU A 37 -11.70 0.64 5.54
C LEU A 37 -12.73 1.22 4.56
N LEU A 38 -12.64 2.51 4.24
CA LEU A 38 -13.46 3.13 3.20
C LEU A 38 -13.19 2.48 1.84
N GLY A 39 -11.92 2.24 1.50
CA GLY A 39 -11.53 1.53 0.29
C GLY A 39 -12.14 0.12 0.22
N ASP A 40 -12.04 -0.66 1.30
CA ASP A 40 -12.62 -2.00 1.41
C ASP A 40 -14.15 -1.97 1.30
N TYR A 41 -14.81 -1.01 1.94
CA TYR A 41 -16.24 -0.81 1.83
C TYR A 41 -16.67 -0.52 0.38
N LEU A 42 -15.94 0.37 -0.30
CA LEU A 42 -16.21 0.73 -1.69
C LEU A 42 -16.00 -0.48 -2.63
N GLU A 43 -14.95 -1.27 -2.40
CA GLU A 43 -14.62 -2.45 -3.19
C GLU A 43 -15.61 -3.61 -2.96
N ALA A 44 -15.83 -3.98 -1.70
CA ALA A 44 -16.54 -5.21 -1.34
C ALA A 44 -18.06 -5.01 -1.26
N ILE A 45 -18.53 -3.89 -0.73
CA ILE A 45 -19.94 -3.63 -0.46
C ILE A 45 -20.56 -2.82 -1.60
N SER A 46 -20.01 -1.63 -1.87
CA SER A 46 -20.59 -0.72 -2.88
C SER A 46 -20.24 -1.13 -4.33
N LYS A 47 -19.26 -2.04 -4.50
CA LYS A 47 -18.70 -2.44 -5.80
C LYS A 47 -18.24 -1.27 -6.67
N ASP A 48 -17.91 -0.13 -6.05
CA ASP A 48 -17.40 1.07 -6.72
C ASP A 48 -15.87 1.00 -6.77
N PHE A 49 -15.39 0.21 -7.73
CA PHE A 49 -13.95 -0.03 -7.87
C PHE A 49 -13.17 1.23 -8.24
N GLN A 50 -13.77 2.17 -8.96
CA GLN A 50 -13.11 3.42 -9.33
C GLN A 50 -12.84 4.29 -8.11
N LYS A 51 -13.83 4.45 -7.22
CA LYS A 51 -13.61 5.20 -5.98
C LYS A 51 -12.68 4.44 -5.03
N ALA A 52 -12.81 3.12 -4.92
CA ALA A 52 -11.90 2.31 -4.11
C ALA A 52 -10.44 2.48 -4.56
N ALA A 53 -10.17 2.41 -5.87
CA ALA A 53 -8.84 2.64 -6.44
C ALA A 53 -8.26 4.00 -6.06
N LYS A 54 -9.07 5.08 -6.17
CA LYS A 54 -8.65 6.43 -5.80
C LYS A 54 -8.30 6.53 -4.32
N VAL A 55 -9.13 5.95 -3.45
CA VAL A 55 -8.88 5.96 -2.00
C VAL A 55 -7.64 5.14 -1.63
N TYR A 56 -7.46 3.94 -2.19
CA TYR A 56 -6.25 3.14 -1.96
C TYR A 56 -5.00 3.86 -2.44
N ARG A 57 -5.06 4.47 -3.63
CA ARG A 57 -3.95 5.23 -4.19
C ARG A 57 -3.57 6.41 -3.30
N SER A 58 -4.50 7.30 -2.96
CA SER A 58 -4.21 8.45 -2.10
C SER A 58 -3.72 8.01 -0.72
N ASN A 59 -4.30 6.94 -0.16
CA ASN A 59 -3.87 6.45 1.14
C ASN A 59 -2.46 5.84 1.15
N CYS A 60 -2.06 5.22 0.04
CA CYS A 60 -0.68 4.78 -0.15
C CYS A 60 0.29 5.94 -0.44
N GLU A 61 -0.08 6.85 -1.34
CA GLU A 61 0.80 7.93 -1.81
C GLU A 61 0.96 9.03 -0.75
N ASP A 62 -0.15 9.50 -0.16
CA ASP A 62 -0.19 10.69 0.70
C ASP A 62 0.01 10.34 2.19
N TYR A 63 -0.56 9.21 2.63
CA TYR A 63 -0.54 8.80 4.04
C TYR A 63 0.41 7.63 4.35
N ASN A 64 1.11 7.10 3.34
CA ASN A 64 2.04 5.98 3.48
C ASN A 64 1.43 4.77 4.21
N PHE A 65 0.16 4.46 3.93
CA PHE A 65 -0.49 3.30 4.54
C PHE A 65 -0.19 2.02 3.75
N ALA A 66 0.63 1.15 4.33
CA ALA A 66 1.23 -0.01 3.66
C ALA A 66 0.19 -0.95 3.01
N LYS A 67 -0.89 -1.29 3.71
CA LYS A 67 -1.97 -2.15 3.18
C LYS A 67 -2.71 -1.52 1.99
N SER A 68 -2.79 -0.19 1.94
CA SER A 68 -3.37 0.49 0.77
C SER A 68 -2.45 0.41 -0.44
N CYS A 69 -1.13 0.43 -0.24
CA CYS A 69 -0.14 0.19 -1.30
C CYS A 69 -0.31 -1.21 -1.90
N TYR A 70 -0.49 -2.23 -1.06
CA TYR A 70 -0.82 -3.57 -1.49
C TYR A 70 -2.08 -3.63 -2.37
N LYS A 71 -3.17 -2.96 -1.95
CA LYS A 71 -4.44 -2.96 -2.69
C LYS A 71 -4.30 -2.28 -4.06
N ILE A 72 -3.70 -1.10 -4.13
CA ILE A 72 -3.51 -0.41 -5.43
C ILE A 72 -2.53 -1.16 -6.34
N ALA A 73 -1.52 -1.83 -5.78
CA ALA A 73 -0.64 -2.73 -6.53
C ALA A 73 -1.43 -3.86 -7.21
N ASN A 74 -2.35 -4.51 -6.48
CA ASN A 74 -3.23 -5.54 -7.04
C ASN A 74 -4.14 -4.98 -8.15
N TYR A 75 -4.65 -3.76 -7.99
CA TYR A 75 -5.44 -3.11 -9.04
C TYR A 75 -4.63 -2.91 -10.33
N HIS A 76 -3.34 -2.57 -10.22
CA HIS A 76 -2.43 -2.52 -11.36
C HIS A 76 -2.11 -3.90 -11.96
N VAL A 77 -2.17 -5.00 -11.19
CA VAL A 77 -1.99 -6.36 -11.74
C VAL A 77 -3.13 -6.71 -12.70
N VAL A 78 -4.37 -6.36 -12.34
CA VAL A 78 -5.58 -6.79 -13.07
C VAL A 78 -6.24 -5.69 -13.91
N GLY A 79 -5.77 -4.45 -13.83
CA GLY A 79 -6.37 -3.32 -14.54
C GLY A 79 -7.78 -2.93 -14.04
N ARG A 80 -8.01 -2.96 -12.73
CA ARG A 80 -9.37 -2.80 -12.15
C ARG A 80 -9.70 -1.33 -11.86
N GLY A 81 -10.99 -0.97 -11.96
CA GLY A 81 -11.48 0.33 -11.47
C GLY A 81 -10.90 1.53 -12.21
N GLY A 82 -10.59 1.38 -13.51
CA GLY A 82 -9.97 2.44 -14.31
C GLY A 82 -8.47 2.63 -14.05
N VAL A 83 -7.87 1.76 -13.24
CA VAL A 83 -6.42 1.68 -13.08
C VAL A 83 -5.85 0.92 -14.28
N GLU A 84 -4.84 1.50 -14.93
CA GLU A 84 -4.12 0.84 -16.03
C GLU A 84 -3.43 -0.45 -15.55
N GLN A 85 -3.60 -1.54 -16.29
CA GLN A 85 -2.87 -2.77 -16.03
C GLN A 85 -1.38 -2.56 -16.34
N SER A 86 -0.53 -2.61 -15.33
CA SER A 86 0.91 -2.37 -15.47
C SER A 86 1.68 -3.14 -14.42
N GLN A 87 2.46 -4.12 -14.87
CA GLN A 87 3.31 -4.91 -13.98
C GLN A 87 4.38 -4.03 -13.30
N GLU A 88 4.97 -3.09 -14.03
CA GLU A 88 5.97 -2.17 -13.48
C GLU A 88 5.39 -1.30 -12.35
N LYS A 89 4.22 -0.68 -12.57
CA LYS A 89 3.56 0.12 -11.52
C LYS A 89 3.17 -0.76 -10.33
N SER A 90 2.66 -1.96 -10.59
CA SER A 90 2.32 -2.91 -9.53
C SER A 90 3.51 -3.25 -8.63
N ILE A 91 4.68 -3.55 -9.23
CA ILE A 91 5.92 -3.82 -8.48
C ILE A 91 6.29 -2.64 -7.61
N LYS A 92 6.30 -1.42 -8.17
CA LYS A 92 6.65 -0.20 -7.41
C LYS A 92 5.76 -0.01 -6.18
N TYR A 93 4.47 -0.31 -6.28
CA TYR A 93 3.56 -0.23 -5.15
C TYR A 93 3.75 -1.37 -4.14
N TYR A 94 4.08 -2.60 -4.59
CA TYR A 94 4.44 -3.69 -3.67
C TYR A 94 5.75 -3.40 -2.94
N GLU A 95 6.77 -2.87 -3.62
CA GLU A 95 8.03 -2.44 -3.00
C GLU A 95 7.76 -1.37 -1.95
N LYS A 96 7.00 -0.32 -2.30
CA LYS A 96 6.60 0.73 -1.34
C LYS A 96 5.83 0.15 -0.14
N GLY A 97 4.87 -0.75 -0.38
CA GLY A 97 4.14 -1.42 0.71
C GLY A 97 5.06 -2.24 1.62
N CYS A 98 6.06 -2.90 1.05
CA CYS A 98 7.06 -3.67 1.79
C CYS A 98 7.96 -2.76 2.64
N ASP A 99 8.46 -1.66 2.07
CA ASP A 99 9.27 -0.67 2.80
C ASP A 99 8.51 -0.06 3.99
N LEU A 100 7.18 -0.01 3.88
CA LEU A 100 6.27 0.43 4.94
C LEU A 100 5.83 -0.69 5.91
N GLY A 101 6.36 -1.90 5.74
CA GLY A 101 6.18 -3.03 6.67
C GLY A 101 4.99 -3.96 6.37
N ASP A 102 4.36 -3.88 5.20
CA ASP A 102 3.29 -4.81 4.82
C ASP A 102 3.85 -6.14 4.30
N ILE A 103 3.59 -7.22 5.04
CA ILE A 103 4.12 -8.55 4.77
C ILE A 103 3.64 -9.08 3.41
N ASP A 104 2.36 -8.86 3.08
CA ASP A 104 1.79 -9.33 1.80
C ASP A 104 2.43 -8.60 0.61
N SER A 105 2.72 -7.31 0.77
CA SER A 105 3.48 -6.52 -0.20
C SER A 105 4.90 -7.03 -0.36
N CYS A 106 5.62 -7.31 0.73
CA CYS A 106 6.96 -7.90 0.68
C CYS A 106 6.97 -9.25 -0.04
N PHE A 107 6.01 -10.11 0.28
CA PHE A 107 5.89 -11.41 -0.38
C PHE A 107 5.69 -11.25 -1.89
N ARG A 108 4.76 -10.38 -2.30
CA ARG A 108 4.50 -10.14 -3.73
C ARG A 108 5.65 -9.48 -4.45
N ALA A 109 6.31 -8.49 -3.84
CA ALA A 109 7.52 -7.88 -4.38
C ALA A 109 8.60 -8.95 -4.62
N GLY A 110 8.90 -9.76 -3.60
CA GLY A 110 9.90 -10.83 -3.69
C GLY A 110 9.57 -11.87 -4.77
N VAL A 111 8.32 -12.32 -4.86
CA VAL A 111 7.88 -13.23 -5.93
C VAL A 111 8.12 -12.61 -7.31
N VAL A 112 7.75 -11.35 -7.51
CA VAL A 112 7.95 -10.70 -8.81
C VAL A 112 9.44 -10.49 -9.11
N SER A 113 10.27 -10.15 -8.13
CA SER A 113 11.73 -10.07 -8.30
C SER A 113 12.32 -11.41 -8.76
N LEU A 114 11.89 -12.53 -8.16
CA LEU A 114 12.36 -13.87 -8.53
C LEU A 114 11.92 -14.27 -9.95
N LEU A 115 10.68 -13.95 -10.34
CA LEU A 115 10.18 -14.21 -11.68
C LEU A 115 10.90 -13.37 -12.74
N ASN A 116 11.21 -12.11 -12.41
CA ASN A 116 11.94 -11.20 -13.30
C ASN A 116 13.45 -11.46 -13.34
N SER A 117 14.00 -12.23 -12.38
CA SER A 117 15.42 -12.61 -12.34
C SER A 117 15.85 -13.49 -13.54
N LYS A 118 14.91 -13.98 -14.35
CA LYS A 118 15.21 -14.58 -15.67
C LYS A 118 15.42 -13.55 -16.80
N LYS A 119 15.38 -12.24 -16.51
CA LYS A 119 15.75 -11.15 -17.43
C LYS A 119 16.82 -10.24 -16.82
N GLY A 120 18.01 -10.79 -16.56
CA GLY A 120 19.29 -10.07 -16.58
C GLY A 120 19.37 -8.65 -16.03
N GLN A 121 18.76 -8.35 -14.88
CA GLN A 121 19.01 -7.11 -14.16
C GLN A 121 19.86 -7.41 -12.92
N PRO A 122 21.07 -6.83 -12.81
CA PRO A 122 21.92 -7.04 -11.65
C PRO A 122 21.26 -6.42 -10.41
N PHE A 123 21.41 -7.15 -9.31
CA PHE A 123 20.97 -6.89 -7.93
C PHE A 123 21.62 -5.61 -7.35
N ALA A 124 21.50 -4.47 -8.03
CA ALA A 124 22.27 -3.25 -7.78
C ALA A 124 21.35 -2.08 -7.38
N SER A 125 20.46 -2.29 -6.42
CA SER A 125 19.75 -1.16 -5.77
C SER A 125 19.92 -1.14 -4.24
N PHE A 126 20.22 -2.27 -3.59
CA PHE A 126 20.41 -2.31 -2.13
C PHE A 126 21.83 -1.93 -1.64
N ALA A 127 22.79 -1.68 -2.54
CA ALA A 127 24.20 -1.47 -2.15
C ALA A 127 24.74 -0.03 -2.21
N ARG A 128 23.93 0.98 -2.58
CA ARG A 128 24.45 2.35 -2.78
C ARG A 128 24.50 3.24 -1.54
N VAL A 129 23.87 2.87 -0.43
CA VAL A 129 23.93 3.68 0.81
C VAL A 129 25.08 3.29 1.75
N SER A 130 25.61 2.06 1.64
CA SER A 130 26.63 1.58 2.59
C SER A 130 28.07 2.00 2.27
N VAL A 131 28.42 2.25 1.00
CA VAL A 131 29.81 2.56 0.62
C VAL A 131 30.22 3.99 1.00
N ILE A 132 29.30 4.96 0.86
CA ILE A 132 29.60 6.37 1.19
C ILE A 132 29.80 6.53 2.71
N ILE A 133 28.97 5.87 3.52
CA ILE A 133 29.10 5.91 4.98
C ILE A 133 30.42 5.25 5.44
N PHE A 134 30.83 4.12 4.84
CA PHE A 134 32.10 3.46 5.18
C PHE A 134 33.32 4.32 4.86
N VAL A 135 33.34 5.03 3.73
CA VAL A 135 34.47 5.90 3.36
C VAL A 135 34.57 7.11 4.30
N ILE A 136 33.45 7.71 4.68
CA ILE A 136 33.46 8.87 5.60
C ILE A 136 33.93 8.46 7.00
N ILE A 137 33.53 7.28 7.49
CA ILE A 137 33.97 6.77 8.79
C ILE A 137 35.48 6.45 8.79
N PHE A 138 35.99 5.82 7.72
CA PHE A 138 37.42 5.48 7.61
C PHE A 138 38.34 6.70 7.50
N VAL A 139 37.96 7.70 6.68
CA VAL A 139 38.79 8.92 6.53
C VAL A 139 38.84 9.72 7.83
N LYS A 140 37.75 9.73 8.61
CA LYS A 140 37.71 10.45 9.89
C LYS A 140 38.50 9.75 11.00
N PHE A 141 38.66 8.43 10.93
CA PHE A 141 39.46 7.66 11.89
C PHE A 141 40.98 7.83 11.67
N SER A 142 41.43 7.99 10.43
CA SER A 142 42.86 8.19 10.12
C SER A 142 43.40 9.59 10.48
N LEU A 143 42.52 10.59 10.63
CA LEU A 143 42.89 11.96 10.98
C LEU A 143 42.96 12.23 12.50
N ILE A 144 42.56 11.27 13.34
CA ILE A 144 42.59 11.40 14.81
C ILE A 144 43.91 10.89 15.42
N PHE A 145 44.74 10.20 14.62
CA PHE A 145 46.01 9.59 15.07
C PHE A 145 47.27 10.20 14.44
N ILE A 146 47.20 11.45 13.94
CA ILE A 146 48.35 12.24 13.50
C ILE A 146 48.43 13.52 14.32
#